data_AF-A0A7S4KUU4-F1
#
_entry.id   AF-A0A7S4KUU4-F1
#
_cell.length_a   1.000
_cell.length_b   1.000
_cell.length_c   1.000
_cell.angle_alpha   90.00
_cell.angle_beta   90.00
_cell.angle_gamma   90.00
#
_symmetry.space_group_name_H-M   'P 1'
#
loop_
_entity.id
_entity.type
_entity.pdbx_description
1 polymer ?
#
loop_
_entity_poly.entity_id
_entity_poly.type
_entity_poly.pdbx_seq_one_letter_code
_entity_poly.pdbx_strand_id
1 'polypeptide(L)'
;VLFVTQHNPFCSPSLNVTCRLLGSVPPGGFALLRWELYAETCVAPYTVCFATDFRDVFFQAPFLFPNQVGIDLMVFEEEGIVIGTNSYNKKWVRSCHGRDGTRRVGEEHVICSGTVLGSPRGFKWVNDYFNSIDTSCCSTGGCDQGHFNWMLYTTQWNTTGLTVQFVQNQEGIVNTLAHVKLKGYPIYNHDGSLSPVCHQWDRHKHLLITYVKQLVRDLKHNKSYHFPSLKQNFNTTPSLLHNSK
;
A
#
# COMPACT_ATOMS: atom_id res chain seq x y z
N VAL A 1 -10.04 8.27 -7.02
CA VAL A 1 -9.18 7.66 -5.97
C VAL A 1 -10.01 7.56 -4.72
N LEU A 2 -10.30 6.35 -4.26
CA LEU A 2 -10.97 6.15 -2.98
C LEU A 2 -9.87 5.86 -1.94
N PHE A 3 -9.81 6.69 -0.89
CA PHE A 3 -8.93 6.47 0.25
C PHE A 3 -9.68 5.61 1.26
N VAL A 4 -9.24 4.36 1.45
CA VAL A 4 -9.80 3.49 2.48
C VAL A 4 -8.94 3.63 3.73
N THR A 5 -9.45 4.39 4.70
CA THR A 5 -8.77 4.59 5.99
C THR A 5 -9.50 3.81 7.08
N GLN A 6 -8.75 3.17 7.98
CA GLN A 6 -9.34 2.49 9.13
C GLN A 6 -9.76 3.54 10.19
N HIS A 7 -11.03 3.95 10.20
CA HIS A 7 -11.75 4.28 11.43
C HIS A 7 -13.29 4.27 11.30
N ASN A 8 -13.90 3.51 12.22
CA ASN A 8 -15.26 3.51 12.81
C ASN A 8 -16.52 3.66 11.92
N PRO A 9 -17.52 2.77 12.07
CA PRO A 9 -18.57 2.57 11.08
C PRO A 9 -19.73 3.56 11.26
N PHE A 10 -20.06 4.30 10.21
CA PHE A 10 -21.44 4.71 9.99
C PHE A 10 -22.09 3.68 9.07
N CYS A 11 -23.10 2.97 9.60
CA CYS A 11 -23.85 1.96 8.87
C CYS A 11 -24.51 2.57 7.62
N SER A 12 -24.05 2.18 6.44
CA SER A 12 -24.81 2.34 5.21
C SER A 12 -25.52 1.02 4.88
N PRO A 13 -26.85 1.00 4.62
CA PRO A 13 -27.59 -0.20 4.23
C PRO A 13 -27.09 -0.86 2.93
N SER A 14 -26.25 -0.18 2.16
CA SER A 14 -25.69 -0.67 0.89
C SER A 14 -24.38 -1.46 1.03
N LEU A 15 -23.78 -1.55 2.22
CA LEU A 15 -22.50 -2.23 2.47
C LEU A 15 -22.69 -3.30 3.56
N ASN A 16 -22.97 -4.54 3.15
CA ASN A 16 -23.20 -5.72 4.01
C ASN A 16 -22.05 -6.04 4.99
N VAL A 17 -20.85 -5.54 4.71
CA VAL A 17 -19.60 -5.73 5.46
C VAL A 17 -19.66 -5.14 6.86
N THR A 18 -20.26 -3.95 6.95
CA THR A 18 -20.28 -3.15 8.18
C THR A 18 -21.08 -3.83 9.28
N CYS A 19 -22.05 -4.67 8.92
CA CYS A 19 -22.87 -5.41 9.88
C CYS A 19 -22.20 -6.70 10.39
N ARG A 20 -21.23 -7.29 9.67
CA ARG A 20 -20.46 -8.45 10.17
C ARG A 20 -19.50 -8.10 11.30
N LEU A 21 -19.05 -6.84 11.35
CA LEU A 21 -18.17 -6.31 12.39
C LEU A 21 -18.76 -6.37 13.82
N LEU A 22 -20.08 -6.46 13.95
CA LEU A 22 -20.78 -6.56 15.24
C LEU A 22 -20.96 -8.02 15.71
N GLY A 23 -20.64 -9.02 14.88
CA GLY A 23 -20.92 -10.44 15.16
C GLY A 23 -19.73 -11.26 15.65
N SER A 24 -18.50 -10.95 15.25
CA SER A 24 -17.25 -11.49 15.81
C SER A 24 -16.08 -10.98 14.97
N VAL A 25 -15.06 -10.42 15.61
CA VAL A 25 -13.78 -10.16 14.93
C VAL A 25 -13.15 -11.53 14.62
N PRO A 26 -12.73 -11.81 13.37
CA PRO A 26 -12.11 -13.09 13.04
C PRO A 26 -10.86 -13.33 13.91
N PRO A 27 -10.52 -14.61 14.20
CA PRO A 27 -9.23 -14.94 14.80
C PRO A 27 -8.12 -14.32 13.93
N GLY A 28 -7.28 -13.45 14.52
CA GLY A 28 -6.27 -12.66 13.80
C GLY A 28 -6.54 -11.14 13.69
N GLY A 29 -7.72 -10.67 14.11
CA GLY A 29 -7.98 -9.25 14.38
C GLY A 29 -8.27 -8.37 13.15
N PHE A 30 -8.46 -7.07 13.39
CA PHE A 30 -8.75 -6.05 12.35
C PHE A 30 -7.70 -5.98 11.23
N ALA A 31 -6.48 -6.48 11.47
CA ALA A 31 -5.42 -6.48 10.49
C ALA A 31 -5.74 -7.39 9.29
N LEU A 32 -6.43 -8.52 9.48
CA LEU A 32 -6.83 -9.41 8.39
C LEU A 32 -8.08 -8.91 7.67
N LEU A 33 -9.02 -8.32 8.42
CA LEU A 33 -10.26 -7.75 7.88
C LEU A 33 -10.01 -6.66 6.82
N ARG A 34 -8.86 -5.97 6.88
CA ARG A 34 -8.54 -4.91 5.91
C ARG A 34 -8.62 -5.39 4.46
N TRP A 35 -8.27 -6.66 4.19
CA TRP A 35 -8.27 -7.19 2.82
C TRP A 35 -9.68 -7.41 2.28
N GLU A 36 -10.62 -7.82 3.13
CA GLU A 36 -12.05 -7.88 2.80
C GLU A 36 -12.56 -6.47 2.49
N LEU A 37 -12.27 -5.50 3.38
CA LEU A 37 -12.65 -4.10 3.19
C LEU A 37 -12.06 -3.52 1.89
N TYR A 38 -10.79 -3.79 1.59
CA TYR A 38 -10.16 -3.31 0.37
C TYR A 38 -10.81 -3.90 -0.89
N ALA A 39 -11.13 -5.20 -0.89
CA ALA A 39 -11.77 -5.85 -2.03
C ALA A 39 -13.20 -5.39 -2.26
N GLU A 40 -13.97 -5.16 -1.19
CA GLU A 40 -15.36 -4.69 -1.32
C GLU A 40 -15.46 -3.20 -1.63
N THR A 41 -14.44 -2.44 -1.24
CA THR A 41 -14.37 -1.00 -1.52
C THR A 41 -13.78 -0.73 -2.91
N CYS A 42 -12.79 -1.51 -3.33
CA CYS A 42 -12.17 -1.40 -4.65
C CYS A 42 -12.96 -2.21 -5.69
N VAL A 43 -14.14 -1.68 -6.05
CA VAL A 43 -15.02 -2.27 -7.07
C VAL A 43 -15.37 -1.23 -8.13
N ALA A 44 -16.10 -1.63 -9.18
CA ALA A 44 -16.57 -0.69 -10.20
C ALA A 44 -17.32 0.50 -9.56
N PRO A 45 -17.11 1.74 -10.06
CA PRO A 45 -16.42 2.11 -11.31
C PRO A 45 -14.91 2.35 -11.17
N TYR A 46 -14.28 2.00 -10.03
CA TYR A 46 -12.84 2.21 -9.84
C TYR A 46 -12.02 1.22 -10.66
N THR A 47 -11.02 1.74 -11.39
CA THR A 47 -10.05 0.92 -12.13
C THR A 47 -8.78 0.67 -11.32
N VAL A 48 -8.45 1.59 -10.41
CA VAL A 48 -7.31 1.53 -9.51
C VAL A 48 -7.71 2.12 -8.15
N CYS A 49 -7.31 1.46 -7.08
CA CYS A 49 -7.44 1.92 -5.71
C CYS A 49 -6.08 1.91 -5.02
N PHE A 50 -5.89 2.81 -4.07
CA PHE A 50 -4.70 2.87 -3.25
C PHE A 50 -5.08 2.68 -1.79
N ALA A 51 -4.70 1.53 -1.25
CA ALA A 51 -4.92 1.16 0.14
C ALA A 51 -3.68 1.55 0.95
N THR A 52 -3.89 2.27 2.05
CA THR A 52 -2.80 2.64 2.95
C THR A 52 -3.18 2.45 4.41
N ASP A 53 -2.18 2.31 5.27
CA ASP A 53 -2.35 2.59 6.69
C ASP A 53 -2.77 4.04 6.86
N PHE A 54 -3.55 4.30 7.91
CA PHE A 54 -4.08 5.63 8.18
C PHE A 54 -3.14 6.46 9.07
N ARG A 55 -2.59 5.85 10.12
CA ARG A 55 -1.89 6.57 11.19
C ARG A 55 -0.56 7.17 10.74
N ASP A 56 0.20 6.41 9.97
CA ASP A 56 1.61 6.68 9.68
C ASP A 56 1.89 6.86 8.20
N VAL A 57 0.95 7.48 7.47
CA VAL A 57 1.11 7.87 6.06
C VAL A 57 0.94 9.38 5.91
N PHE A 58 1.74 10.00 5.04
CA PHE A 58 1.50 11.35 4.58
C PHE A 58 1.82 11.49 3.08
N PHE A 59 1.20 12.48 2.45
CA PHE A 59 1.28 12.75 1.02
C PHE A 59 2.03 14.06 0.80
N GLN A 60 3.02 14.06 -0.08
CA GLN A 60 3.82 15.24 -0.46
C GLN A 60 3.52 15.71 -1.88
N ALA A 61 3.00 14.83 -2.74
CA ALA A 61 2.71 15.14 -4.13
C ALA A 61 1.56 14.28 -4.68
N PRO A 62 0.96 14.64 -5.84
CA PRO A 62 0.11 13.74 -6.60
C PRO A 62 0.84 12.43 -6.94
N PHE A 63 0.14 11.30 -6.82
CA PHE A 63 0.76 9.97 -6.84
C PHE A 63 0.12 8.98 -7.83
N LEU A 64 -1.01 9.33 -8.45
CA LEU A 64 -1.61 8.51 -9.51
C LEU A 64 -1.28 9.06 -10.88
N PHE A 65 -0.75 8.18 -11.72
CA PHE A 65 -0.35 8.50 -13.08
C PHE A 65 -0.93 7.48 -14.06
N PRO A 66 -1.16 7.85 -15.34
CA PRO A 66 -1.78 6.95 -16.33
C PRO A 66 -1.02 5.64 -16.58
N ASN A 67 0.26 5.58 -16.24
CA ASN A 67 1.12 4.40 -16.39
C ASN A 67 0.78 3.24 -15.43
N GLN A 68 -0.15 3.43 -14.49
CA GLN A 68 -0.61 2.40 -13.55
C GLN A 68 -1.77 1.55 -14.10
N VAL A 69 -2.28 1.86 -15.31
CA VAL A 69 -3.35 1.10 -15.97
C VAL A 69 -2.81 -0.24 -16.48
N GLY A 70 -3.48 -1.34 -16.15
CA GLY A 70 -3.11 -2.70 -16.55
C GLY A 70 -2.27 -3.47 -15.52
N ILE A 71 -1.91 -2.83 -14.41
CA ILE A 71 -1.30 -3.49 -13.24
C ILE A 71 -2.42 -3.87 -12.27
N ASP A 72 -2.48 -5.13 -11.87
CA ASP A 72 -3.47 -5.59 -10.90
C ASP A 72 -3.04 -5.31 -9.47
N LEU A 73 -1.75 -5.44 -9.19
CA LEU A 73 -1.16 -5.12 -7.89
C LEU A 73 0.20 -4.49 -8.08
N MET A 74 0.42 -3.38 -7.39
CA MET A 74 1.71 -2.75 -7.19
C MET A 74 1.98 -2.74 -5.69
N VAL A 75 3.08 -3.40 -5.31
CA VAL A 75 3.47 -3.62 -3.92
C VAL A 75 4.86 -3.05 -3.68
N PHE A 76 5.11 -2.53 -2.47
CA PHE A 76 6.27 -1.68 -2.19
C PHE A 76 7.18 -2.34 -1.16
N GLU A 77 8.47 -2.39 -1.44
CA GLU A 77 9.48 -2.95 -0.54
C GLU A 77 9.73 -2.07 0.70
N GLU A 78 10.29 -2.68 1.74
CA GLU A 78 11.00 -1.99 2.82
C GLU A 78 12.50 -1.91 2.52
N GLU A 79 13.16 -0.81 2.92
CA GLU A 79 14.57 -0.56 2.59
C GLU A 79 15.52 -1.66 3.06
N GLY A 80 16.22 -2.29 2.11
CA GLY A 80 17.46 -3.05 2.35
C GLY A 80 17.31 -4.26 3.28
N ILE A 81 16.09 -4.78 3.43
CA ILE A 81 15.79 -5.83 4.39
C ILE A 81 15.09 -7.00 3.71
N VAL A 82 15.58 -8.19 4.06
CA VAL A 82 14.98 -9.47 3.66
C VAL A 82 14.27 -10.13 4.84
N ILE A 83 13.30 -10.99 4.54
CA ILE A 83 12.43 -11.62 5.54
C ILE A 83 13.24 -12.40 6.59
N GLY A 84 14.30 -13.10 6.17
CA GLY A 84 15.07 -14.02 7.02
C GLY A 84 15.95 -13.33 8.07
N THR A 85 16.33 -12.06 7.84
CA THR A 85 17.20 -11.27 8.71
C THR A 85 16.43 -10.28 9.59
N ASN A 86 15.22 -9.89 9.21
CA ASN A 86 14.33 -9.07 10.03
C ASN A 86 13.61 -9.91 11.10
N SER A 87 13.84 -9.60 12.38
CA SER A 87 13.28 -10.40 13.49
C SER A 87 11.76 -10.47 13.51
N TYR A 88 11.07 -9.39 13.11
CA TYR A 88 9.61 -9.33 13.11
C TYR A 88 9.02 -10.09 11.92
N ASN A 89 9.45 -9.78 10.70
CA ASN A 89 8.98 -10.45 9.49
C ASN A 89 9.29 -11.95 9.50
N LYS A 90 10.50 -12.34 9.93
CA LYS A 90 10.86 -13.74 10.17
C LYS A 90 9.88 -14.42 11.12
N LYS A 91 9.57 -13.76 12.24
CA LYS A 91 8.65 -14.30 13.26
C LYS A 91 7.25 -14.45 12.68
N TRP A 92 6.72 -13.44 12.00
CA TRP A 92 5.38 -13.47 11.42
C TRP A 92 5.22 -14.59 10.39
N VAL A 93 6.17 -14.75 9.47
CA VAL A 93 6.15 -15.89 8.53
C VAL A 93 6.27 -17.21 9.27
N ARG A 94 7.21 -17.32 10.23
CA ARG A 94 7.45 -18.55 10.98
C ARG A 94 6.23 -19.00 11.80
N SER A 95 5.45 -18.05 12.34
CA SER A 95 4.28 -18.37 13.16
C SER A 95 3.23 -19.18 12.39
N CYS A 96 3.06 -18.91 11.10
CA CYS A 96 2.02 -19.54 10.27
C CYS A 96 2.57 -20.59 9.29
N HIS A 97 3.82 -20.44 8.86
CA HIS A 97 4.41 -21.29 7.81
C HIS A 97 5.62 -22.09 8.30
N GLY A 98 5.90 -22.05 9.61
CA GLY A 98 6.98 -22.81 10.23
C GLY A 98 8.37 -22.43 9.74
N ARG A 99 9.36 -23.27 10.07
CA ARG A 99 10.76 -23.04 9.67
C ARG A 99 10.97 -23.20 8.17
N ASP A 100 10.25 -24.13 7.55
CA ASP A 100 10.32 -24.36 6.11
C ASP A 100 9.79 -23.17 5.33
N GLY A 101 8.69 -22.57 5.79
CA GLY A 101 8.18 -21.34 5.19
C GLY A 101 9.19 -20.20 5.28
N THR A 102 9.78 -19.97 6.47
CA THR A 102 10.84 -18.97 6.63
C THR A 102 12.05 -19.22 5.75
N ARG A 103 12.44 -20.49 5.54
CA ARG A 103 13.56 -20.85 4.66
C ARG A 103 13.25 -20.52 3.21
N ARG A 104 12.02 -20.81 2.77
CA ARG A 104 11.58 -20.63 1.39
C ARG A 104 11.56 -19.17 0.95
N VAL A 105 11.14 -18.26 1.82
CA VAL A 105 11.04 -16.82 1.49
C VAL A 105 12.11 -15.98 2.21
N GLY A 106 13.08 -16.61 2.86
CA GLY A 106 13.99 -15.91 3.78
C GLY A 106 14.94 -14.93 3.10
N GLU A 107 15.26 -15.16 1.83
CA GLU A 107 16.12 -14.30 1.02
C GLU A 107 15.33 -13.22 0.27
N GLU A 108 14.00 -13.28 0.30
CA GLU A 108 13.14 -12.32 -0.38
C GLU A 108 13.05 -11.01 0.41
N HIS A 109 12.92 -9.91 -0.31
CA HIS A 109 12.71 -8.60 0.26
C HIS A 109 11.39 -8.53 1.04
N VAL A 110 11.36 -7.70 2.07
CA VAL A 110 10.10 -7.45 2.79
C VAL A 110 9.23 -6.51 1.97
N ILE A 111 7.99 -6.91 1.70
CA ILE A 111 6.96 -6.12 1.05
C ILE A 111 6.00 -5.56 2.10
N CYS A 112 5.87 -4.25 2.19
CA CYS A 112 5.00 -3.59 3.15
C CYS A 112 3.51 -3.84 2.85
N SER A 113 2.77 -4.43 3.78
CA SER A 113 1.30 -4.63 3.65
C SER A 113 0.50 -3.36 3.93
N GLY A 114 1.13 -2.32 4.48
CA GLY A 114 0.49 -1.06 4.83
C GLY A 114 0.34 -0.09 3.65
N THR A 115 0.86 -0.40 2.47
CA THR A 115 0.62 0.37 1.24
C THR A 115 0.51 -0.58 0.05
N VAL A 116 -0.62 -0.56 -0.65
CA VAL A 116 -0.86 -1.38 -1.85
C VAL A 116 -1.67 -0.58 -2.84
N LEU A 117 -1.22 -0.52 -4.08
CA LEU A 117 -2.01 0.00 -5.20
C LEU A 117 -2.51 -1.19 -6.02
N GLY A 118 -3.77 -1.20 -6.41
CA GLY A 118 -4.32 -2.34 -7.14
C GLY A 118 -5.62 -2.08 -7.85
N SER A 119 -5.92 -2.96 -8.81
CA SER A 119 -7.21 -3.04 -9.48
C SER A 119 -8.23 -3.78 -8.60
N PRO A 120 -9.53 -3.70 -8.90
CA PRO A 120 -10.53 -4.57 -8.26
C PRO A 120 -10.19 -6.06 -8.33
N ARG A 121 -9.62 -6.49 -9.46
CA ARG A 121 -9.18 -7.87 -9.67
C ARG A 121 -8.04 -8.24 -8.73
N GLY A 122 -7.05 -7.36 -8.59
CA GLY A 122 -5.92 -7.55 -7.68
C GLY A 122 -6.36 -7.64 -6.22
N PHE A 123 -7.14 -6.68 -5.73
CA PHE A 123 -7.63 -6.71 -4.34
C PHE A 123 -8.52 -7.92 -4.06
N LYS A 124 -9.37 -8.33 -5.02
CA LYS A 124 -10.15 -9.56 -4.89
C LYS A 124 -9.24 -10.77 -4.72
N TRP A 125 -8.18 -10.89 -5.52
CA TRP A 125 -7.26 -12.03 -5.42
C TRP A 125 -6.56 -12.10 -4.04
N VAL A 126 -6.10 -10.96 -3.51
CA VAL A 126 -5.53 -10.91 -2.16
C VAL A 126 -6.56 -11.34 -1.12
N ASN A 127 -7.78 -10.82 -1.20
CA ASN A 127 -8.86 -11.18 -0.29
C ASN A 127 -9.24 -12.67 -0.37
N ASP A 128 -9.31 -13.25 -1.58
CA ASP A 128 -9.59 -14.67 -1.77
C ASP A 128 -8.52 -15.54 -1.06
N TYR A 129 -7.24 -15.15 -1.12
CA TYR A 129 -6.19 -15.80 -0.35
C TYR A 129 -6.43 -15.68 1.16
N PHE A 130 -6.67 -14.47 1.67
CA PHE A 130 -6.91 -14.26 3.11
C PHE A 130 -8.16 -14.96 3.65
N ASN A 131 -9.17 -15.18 2.80
CA ASN A 131 -10.36 -15.97 3.15
C ASN A 131 -10.12 -17.49 3.12
N SER A 132 -9.02 -17.94 2.50
CA SER A 132 -8.70 -19.37 2.34
C SER A 132 -7.72 -19.91 3.40
N ILE A 133 -7.02 -19.03 4.11
CA ILE A 133 -5.99 -19.43 5.06
C ILE A 133 -6.56 -19.72 6.45
N ASP A 134 -5.91 -20.63 7.18
CA ASP A 134 -6.14 -20.78 8.61
C ASP A 134 -5.47 -19.64 9.37
N THR A 135 -6.28 -18.84 10.06
CA THR A 135 -5.82 -17.67 10.83
C THR A 135 -5.56 -18.01 12.30
N SER A 136 -5.70 -19.27 12.71
CA SER A 136 -5.41 -19.72 14.09
C SER A 136 -3.97 -19.42 14.53
N CYS A 137 -3.04 -19.36 13.56
CA CYS A 137 -1.64 -19.00 13.77
C CYS A 137 -1.42 -17.50 14.04
N CYS A 138 -2.42 -16.65 13.75
CA CYS A 138 -2.35 -15.19 13.90
C CYS A 138 -2.60 -14.73 15.35
N SER A 139 -1.69 -15.10 16.24
CA SER A 139 -1.73 -14.70 17.67
C SER A 139 -1.00 -13.38 17.98
N THR A 140 -0.31 -12.80 17.00
CA THR A 140 0.48 -11.56 17.17
C THR A 140 0.11 -10.52 16.12
N GLY A 141 0.17 -9.23 16.49
CA GLY A 141 0.08 -8.14 15.51
C GLY A 141 1.15 -8.27 14.43
N GLY A 142 0.79 -7.94 13.18
CA GLY A 142 1.63 -8.11 11.98
C GLY A 142 1.51 -9.48 11.28
N CYS A 143 0.52 -10.30 11.65
CA CYS A 143 0.29 -11.58 10.95
C CYS A 143 -0.07 -11.40 9.47
N ASP A 144 -0.84 -10.34 9.15
CA ASP A 144 -1.19 -9.95 7.79
C ASP A 144 0.05 -9.68 6.93
N GLN A 145 1.02 -8.94 7.48
CA GLN A 145 2.32 -8.69 6.84
C GLN A 145 3.04 -10.00 6.51
N GLY A 146 3.09 -10.96 7.44
CA GLY A 146 3.70 -12.27 7.21
C GLY A 146 3.00 -13.09 6.13
N HIS A 147 1.66 -13.16 6.17
CA HIS A 147 0.86 -13.84 5.16
C HIS A 147 0.93 -13.18 3.79
N PHE A 148 0.99 -11.86 3.74
CA PHE A 148 1.07 -11.09 2.49
C PHE A 148 2.40 -11.36 1.78
N ASN A 149 3.51 -11.30 2.50
CA ASN A 149 4.82 -11.67 1.97
C ASN A 149 4.85 -13.14 1.51
N TRP A 150 4.35 -14.06 2.35
CA TRP A 150 4.26 -15.48 1.97
C TRP A 150 3.46 -15.67 0.68
N MET A 151 2.28 -15.05 0.57
CA MET A 151 1.43 -15.14 -0.60
C MET A 151 2.17 -14.68 -1.86
N LEU A 152 2.77 -13.50 -1.83
CA LEU A 152 3.45 -12.90 -2.98
C LEU A 152 4.59 -13.76 -3.54
N TYR A 153 5.35 -14.42 -2.66
CA TYR A 153 6.54 -15.21 -3.04
C TYR A 153 6.26 -16.71 -3.24
N THR A 154 5.10 -17.22 -2.85
CA THR A 154 4.82 -18.66 -2.95
C THR A 154 3.65 -19.02 -3.84
N THR A 155 2.77 -18.07 -4.16
CA THR A 155 1.67 -18.27 -5.10
C THR A 155 2.11 -18.04 -6.54
N GLN A 156 1.47 -18.75 -7.47
CA GLN A 156 1.73 -18.60 -8.90
C GLN A 156 0.80 -17.56 -9.51
N TRP A 157 0.84 -16.31 -9.04
CA TRP A 157 -0.02 -15.23 -9.56
C TRP A 157 0.21 -14.97 -11.07
N ASN A 158 1.38 -15.33 -11.59
CA ASN A 158 1.66 -15.31 -13.03
C ASN A 158 0.78 -16.29 -13.82
N THR A 159 0.43 -17.44 -13.26
CA THR A 159 -0.48 -18.43 -13.87
C THR A 159 -1.95 -18.02 -13.82
N THR A 160 -2.30 -17.08 -12.93
CA THR A 160 -3.67 -16.54 -12.85
C THR A 160 -3.92 -15.40 -13.84
N GLY A 161 -2.91 -15.03 -14.65
CA GLY A 161 -2.98 -13.91 -15.58
C GLY A 161 -3.05 -12.54 -14.88
N LEU A 162 -2.56 -12.47 -13.63
CA LEU A 162 -2.43 -11.21 -12.90
C LEU A 162 -1.09 -10.56 -13.24
N THR A 163 -1.11 -9.22 -13.34
CA THR A 163 0.10 -8.40 -13.43
C THR A 163 0.43 -7.86 -12.04
N VAL A 164 1.45 -8.42 -11.39
CA VAL A 164 1.97 -7.95 -10.10
C VAL A 164 3.31 -7.26 -10.31
N GLN A 165 3.43 -6.03 -9.84
CA GLN A 165 4.66 -5.26 -9.88
C GLN A 165 5.21 -5.07 -8.46
N PHE A 166 6.46 -5.46 -8.27
CA PHE A 166 7.25 -5.17 -7.09
C PHE A 166 8.00 -3.87 -7.34
N VAL A 167 7.89 -2.92 -6.41
CA VAL A 167 8.55 -1.62 -6.48
C VAL A 167 9.57 -1.56 -5.36
N GLN A 168 10.83 -1.41 -5.74
CA GLN A 168 11.92 -1.24 -4.79
C GLN A 168 11.70 0.03 -3.96
N ASN A 169 12.09 -0.03 -2.69
CA ASN A 169 11.91 1.11 -1.80
C ASN A 169 12.75 2.33 -2.25
N GLN A 170 12.24 3.53 -1.97
CA GLN A 170 12.81 4.80 -2.45
C GLN A 170 12.86 4.89 -4.00
N GLU A 171 12.01 4.12 -4.69
CA GLU A 171 11.72 4.24 -6.10
C GLU A 171 10.21 4.43 -6.32
N GLY A 172 9.83 5.14 -7.39
CA GLY A 172 8.43 5.32 -7.75
C GLY A 172 7.63 6.16 -6.77
N ILE A 173 6.42 5.71 -6.43
CA ILE A 173 5.39 6.55 -5.80
C ILE A 173 5.30 6.44 -4.28
N VAL A 174 5.84 5.38 -3.67
CA VAL A 174 5.76 5.13 -2.23
C VAL A 174 7.16 4.88 -1.67
N ASN A 175 7.43 5.49 -0.51
CA ASN A 175 8.65 5.25 0.25
C ASN A 175 8.28 4.79 1.67
N THR A 176 8.68 3.57 2.01
CA THR A 176 8.45 2.94 3.31
C THR A 176 9.61 3.26 4.23
N LEU A 177 9.38 4.15 5.20
CA LEU A 177 10.45 4.87 5.87
C LEU A 177 11.06 4.13 7.07
N ALA A 178 10.47 3.05 7.59
CA ALA A 178 10.90 2.45 8.86
C ALA A 178 12.40 2.13 8.94
N HIS A 179 13.02 1.81 7.81
CA HIS A 179 14.42 1.41 7.71
C HIS A 179 15.29 2.36 6.89
N VAL A 180 14.73 3.46 6.40
CA VAL A 180 15.44 4.47 5.61
C VAL A 180 16.18 5.45 6.53
N LYS A 181 17.43 5.78 6.18
CA LYS A 181 18.18 6.88 6.82
C LYS A 181 17.82 8.20 6.16
N LEU A 182 17.05 9.02 6.85
CA LEU A 182 16.50 10.24 6.26
C LEU A 182 17.43 11.44 6.47
N LYS A 183 17.59 12.23 5.40
CA LYS A 183 18.45 13.43 5.38
C LYS A 183 17.72 14.70 5.83
N GLY A 184 16.39 14.65 5.94
CA GLY A 184 15.55 15.80 6.26
C GLY A 184 14.18 15.67 5.60
N TYR A 185 13.46 16.79 5.54
CA TYR A 185 12.21 16.95 4.79
C TYR A 185 12.42 18.04 3.73
N PRO A 186 11.91 17.89 2.49
CA PRO A 186 11.06 16.80 1.98
C PRO A 186 11.78 15.47 1.73
N ILE A 187 11.03 14.40 1.49
CA ILE A 187 11.58 13.06 1.26
C ILE A 187 11.73 12.80 -0.24
N TYR A 188 12.92 12.38 -0.65
CA TYR A 188 13.25 12.12 -2.05
C TYR A 188 13.53 10.62 -2.29
N ASN A 189 13.27 10.19 -3.52
CA ASN A 189 13.69 8.90 -4.05
C ASN A 189 15.19 8.91 -4.40
N HIS A 190 15.76 7.74 -4.75
CA HIS A 190 17.17 7.62 -5.13
C HIS A 190 17.52 8.43 -6.38
N ASP A 191 16.58 8.58 -7.32
CA ASP A 191 16.74 9.37 -8.55
C ASP A 191 16.63 10.90 -8.32
N GLY A 192 16.41 11.32 -7.07
CA GLY A 192 16.23 12.72 -6.70
C GLY A 192 14.81 13.27 -6.93
N SER A 193 13.88 12.45 -7.43
CA SER A 193 12.46 12.84 -7.51
C SER A 193 11.83 12.93 -6.12
N LEU A 194 10.82 13.79 -5.97
CA LEU A 194 10.07 13.92 -4.73
C LEU A 194 9.23 12.65 -4.54
N SER A 195 9.35 11.99 -3.38
CA SER A 195 8.53 10.83 -3.05
C SER A 195 7.07 11.26 -2.78
N PRO A 196 6.09 10.87 -3.61
CA PRO A 196 4.72 11.34 -3.47
C PRO A 196 4.03 10.88 -2.19
N VAL A 197 4.28 9.64 -1.77
CA VAL A 197 3.68 9.02 -0.58
C VAL A 197 4.77 8.50 0.33
N CYS A 198 4.66 8.81 1.61
CA CYS A 198 5.61 8.35 2.63
C CYS A 198 4.87 7.60 3.73
N HIS A 199 5.26 6.35 3.98
CA HIS A 199 4.67 5.46 4.98
C HIS A 199 5.64 5.17 6.13
N GLN A 200 5.11 4.85 7.32
CA GLN A 200 5.85 4.59 8.56
C GLN A 200 6.72 5.77 9.01
N TRP A 201 6.28 7.01 8.75
CA TRP A 201 7.02 8.21 9.10
C TRP A 201 7.20 8.40 10.61
N ASP A 202 6.27 7.86 11.40
CA ASP A 202 6.25 7.94 12.86
C ASP A 202 7.38 7.12 13.54
N ARG A 203 8.11 6.29 12.77
CA ARG A 203 9.36 5.64 13.21
C ARG A 203 10.51 6.64 13.34
N HIS A 204 10.36 7.84 12.76
CA HIS A 204 11.34 8.92 12.81
C HIS A 204 10.83 10.10 13.65
N LYS A 205 11.00 10.02 14.97
CA LYS A 205 10.55 11.07 15.92
C LYS A 205 11.02 12.49 15.57
N HIS A 206 12.20 12.63 14.98
CA HIS A 206 12.78 13.92 14.59
C HIS A 206 12.11 14.52 13.33
N LEU A 207 11.59 13.67 12.45
CA LEU A 207 10.88 14.10 11.24
C LEU A 207 9.49 14.65 11.55
N LEU A 208 8.78 14.06 12.52
CA LEU A 208 7.50 14.59 13.01
C LEU A 208 7.62 16.09 13.34
N ILE A 209 8.65 16.45 14.11
CA ILE A 209 8.84 17.82 14.57
C ILE A 209 9.15 18.75 13.38
N THR A 210 10.02 18.34 12.47
CA THR A 210 10.42 19.15 11.31
C THR A 210 9.27 19.33 10.32
N TYR A 211 8.56 18.24 10.01
CA TYR A 211 7.38 18.25 9.13
C TYR A 211 6.27 19.14 9.69
N VAL A 212 5.87 18.94 10.95
CA VAL A 212 4.83 19.76 11.60
C VAL A 212 5.25 21.24 11.64
N LYS A 213 6.53 21.53 11.94
CA LYS A 213 7.03 22.92 11.92
C LYS A 213 7.02 23.53 10.52
N GLN A 214 7.27 22.75 9.46
CA GLN A 214 7.20 23.24 8.09
C GLN A 214 5.74 23.47 7.67
N LEU A 215 4.86 22.49 7.88
CA LEU A 215 3.43 22.59 7.59
C LEU A 215 2.79 23.79 8.31
N VAL A 216 3.08 23.99 9.59
CA VAL A 216 2.59 25.14 10.36
C VAL A 216 3.13 26.46 9.81
N ARG A 217 4.38 26.50 9.33
CA ARG A 217 4.94 27.71 8.70
C ARG A 217 4.22 28.00 7.38
N ASP A 218 4.05 27.00 6.53
CA ASP A 218 3.41 27.15 5.22
C ASP A 218 1.93 27.59 5.37
N LEU A 219 1.19 26.99 6.32
CA LEU A 219 -0.18 27.39 6.67
C LEU A 219 -0.27 28.81 7.25
N LYS A 220 0.75 29.26 8.01
CA LYS A 220 0.78 30.63 8.57
C LYS A 220 1.11 31.69 7.52
N HIS A 221 1.88 31.34 6.49
CA HIS A 221 2.35 32.28 5.47
C HIS A 221 1.44 32.31 4.23
N ASN A 222 0.64 31.26 4.00
CA ASN A 222 -0.42 31.28 2.99
C ASN A 222 -1.75 31.78 3.57
N LYS A 223 -2.02 33.09 3.42
CA LYS A 223 -3.37 33.66 3.63
C LYS A 223 -4.43 33.16 2.64
N SER A 224 -4.07 32.32 1.68
CA SER A 224 -5.00 31.60 0.82
C SER A 224 -4.24 30.45 0.15
N TYR A 225 -4.44 29.22 0.61
CA TYR A 225 -4.10 28.06 -0.20
C TYR A 225 -5.07 28.00 -1.38
N HIS A 226 -4.73 28.67 -2.48
CA HIS A 226 -5.24 28.27 -3.78
C HIS A 226 -4.50 27.00 -4.18
N PHE A 227 -5.21 25.88 -4.24
CA PHE A 227 -4.79 24.76 -5.08
C PHE A 227 -4.48 25.35 -6.46
N PRO A 228 -3.31 25.09 -7.06
CA PRO A 228 -3.04 25.53 -8.41
C PRO A 228 -4.17 24.99 -9.29
N SER A 229 -4.97 25.89 -9.87
CA SER A 229 -5.83 25.49 -10.97
C SER A 229 -4.88 25.03 -12.07
N LEU A 230 -4.89 23.73 -12.35
CA LEU A 230 -4.29 23.20 -13.56
C LEU A 230 -4.99 23.91 -14.71
N LYS A 231 -4.35 24.91 -15.31
CA LYS A 231 -4.67 25.34 -16.66
C LYS A 231 -4.42 24.13 -17.55
N GLN A 232 -5.47 23.34 -17.76
CA GLN A 232 -5.53 22.35 -18.80
C GLN A 232 -5.31 23.09 -20.12
N ASN A 233 -4.10 22.98 -20.68
CA ASN A 233 -3.91 23.19 -22.11
C ASN A 233 -4.42 21.93 -22.81
N PHE A 234 -5.74 21.78 -22.89
CA PHE A 234 -6.36 20.94 -23.91
C PHE A 234 -6.38 21.73 -25.22
N ASN A 235 -5.38 21.50 -26.06
CA ASN A 235 -5.46 21.71 -27.51
C ASN A 235 -5.08 20.35 -28.12
N THR A 236 -6.06 19.51 -28.51
CA THR A 236 -6.50 19.28 -29.91
C THR A 236 -5.30 18.86 -30.80
N THR A 237 -5.15 17.65 -31.34
CA THR A 237 -6.10 16.79 -32.09
C THR A 237 -5.40 15.43 -32.34
N PRO A 238 -6.10 14.28 -32.43
CA PRO A 238 -5.49 13.02 -32.88
C PRO A 238 -5.35 13.02 -34.41
N SER A 239 -4.12 13.07 -34.93
CA SER A 239 -3.86 12.74 -36.33
C SER A 239 -3.69 11.23 -36.47
N LEU A 240 -4.76 10.58 -36.91
CA LEU A 240 -4.68 9.37 -37.72
C LEU A 240 -3.69 9.61 -38.88
N LEU A 241 -2.72 8.72 -39.04
CA LEU A 241 -2.10 8.45 -40.34
C LEU A 241 -1.68 6.98 -40.38
N HIS A 242 -2.54 6.19 -41.02
CA HIS A 242 -2.07 5.11 -41.89
C HIS A 242 -0.96 5.65 -42.80
N ASN A 243 0.15 4.94 -42.91
CA ASN A 243 0.45 4.25 -44.15
C ASN A 243 1.59 3.24 -44.01
N SER A 244 1.35 2.13 -44.71
CA SER A 244 2.20 1.03 -45.10
C SER A 244 3.63 1.38 -45.49
N LYS A 245 4.56 0.50 -45.14
CA LYS A 245 5.24 -0.42 -46.09
C LYS A 245 5.50 -1.74 -45.41
#